data_AF-A0AA43J5X5-F1
#
_entry.id   AF-A0AA43J5X5-F1
#
_cell.length_a   1.000
_cell.length_b   1.000
_cell.length_c   1.000
_cell.angle_alpha   90.00
_cell.angle_beta   90.00
_cell.angle_gamma   90.00
#
_symmetry.space_group_name_H-M   'P 1'
#
loop_
_entity.id
_entity.type
_entity.pdbx_description
1 polymer ?
#
loop_
_entity_poly.entity_id
_entity_poly.type
_entity_poly.pdbx_seq_one_letter_code
_entity_poly.pdbx_strand_id
1 'polypeptide(L)'
;VRKYSPPRVIGGGVVVDAHAEKHRRADAAAIDRLRIREQGDPETVLAKAAERAGIAGIAEADADTATAAALVERGDLVAIAGRFYHHHALDALAARALELAGAHQARFPLQWGLGKEELRQRLAFPHPAATFNRVIETLGATHPLFVRGDRVRAGSADIELPPALARAVEELGNTIRAAGLAFPSRAEIERAWTSETRVQDALQYLRDAGEIVDVGEGVLHVSALGQCVETLRKLFAGQGELGVADLRNAFGITRKHVVPLLEFLDARRITLRRGDVRVPGGALGEGSAAG
;
A
#
# COMPACT_ATOMS: atom_id res chain seq x y z
N VAL A 1 -53.52 -18.91 22.88
CA VAL A 1 -53.86 -20.27 22.38
C VAL A 1 -55.07 -20.83 23.14
N ARG A 2 -56.14 -21.24 22.46
CA ARG A 2 -57.39 -21.73 23.08
C ARG A 2 -57.85 -23.05 22.47
N LYS A 3 -58.49 -23.90 23.27
CA LYS A 3 -59.17 -25.11 22.78
C LYS A 3 -60.44 -24.69 22.03
N TYR A 4 -60.71 -25.32 20.89
CA TYR A 4 -61.87 -24.98 20.06
C TYR A 4 -63.20 -25.41 20.72
N SER A 5 -63.26 -26.61 21.30
CA SER A 5 -64.41 -27.03 22.12
C SER A 5 -64.04 -28.11 23.15
N PRO A 6 -64.55 -28.01 24.39
CA PRO A 6 -65.18 -26.82 24.96
C PRO A 6 -64.16 -25.66 25.07
N PRO A 7 -64.59 -24.39 24.91
CA PRO A 7 -63.69 -23.25 24.88
C PRO A 7 -62.98 -23.08 26.23
N ARG A 8 -61.67 -23.30 26.22
CA ARG A 8 -60.79 -23.15 27.40
C ARG A 8 -59.45 -22.59 26.96
N VAL A 9 -58.90 -21.64 27.73
CA VAL A 9 -57.54 -21.12 27.50
C VAL A 9 -56.53 -22.21 27.86
N ILE A 10 -55.62 -22.52 26.92
CA ILE A 10 -54.57 -23.53 27.11
C ILE A 10 -53.24 -22.85 27.43
N GLY A 11 -53.01 -21.64 26.91
CA GLY A 11 -51.80 -20.87 27.18
C GLY A 11 -51.66 -19.64 26.28
N GLY A 12 -50.56 -18.91 26.46
CA GLY A 12 -50.10 -17.82 25.60
C GLY A 12 -49.03 -18.30 24.60
N GLY A 13 -48.65 -17.43 23.67
CA GLY A 13 -47.54 -17.66 22.75
C GLY A 13 -47.06 -16.33 22.18
N VAL A 14 -45.78 -16.25 21.86
CA VAL A 14 -45.15 -15.10 21.19
C VAL A 14 -44.78 -15.53 19.79
N VAL A 15 -45.02 -14.68 18.80
CA VAL A 15 -44.60 -14.93 17.42
C VAL A 15 -43.11 -14.59 17.30
N VAL A 16 -42.27 -15.61 17.16
CA VAL A 16 -40.81 -15.49 17.04
C VAL A 16 -40.37 -15.30 15.57
N ASP A 17 -41.15 -15.82 14.64
CA ASP A 17 -40.97 -15.66 13.19
C ASP A 17 -42.33 -15.72 12.50
N ALA A 18 -42.75 -14.62 11.86
CA ALA A 18 -44.03 -14.53 11.16
C ALA A 18 -44.00 -15.12 9.74
N HIS A 19 -42.80 -15.37 9.19
CA HIS A 19 -42.57 -15.81 7.81
C HIS A 19 -41.64 -17.04 7.75
N ALA A 20 -41.83 -17.99 8.65
CA ALA A 20 -40.99 -19.18 8.75
C ALA A 20 -41.05 -20.09 7.52
N GLU A 21 -39.89 -20.56 7.06
CA GLU A 21 -39.78 -21.63 6.06
C GLU A 21 -39.99 -23.02 6.68
N LYS A 22 -40.15 -24.05 5.83
CA LYS A 22 -40.44 -25.41 6.30
C LYS A 22 -39.20 -26.05 6.93
N HIS A 23 -39.19 -26.15 8.26
CA HIS A 23 -38.12 -26.84 9.00
C HIS A 23 -38.38 -28.34 9.18
N ARG A 24 -37.31 -29.14 9.29
CA ARG A 24 -37.42 -30.53 9.74
C ARG A 24 -37.70 -30.56 11.24
N ARG A 25 -38.50 -31.54 11.66
CA ARG A 25 -38.83 -31.74 13.08
C ARG A 25 -37.54 -32.07 13.85
N ALA A 26 -37.28 -31.33 14.93
CA ALA A 26 -36.07 -31.44 15.76
C ALA A 26 -34.75 -31.02 15.09
N ASP A 27 -34.80 -30.13 14.09
CA ASP A 27 -33.60 -29.48 13.56
C ASP A 27 -32.97 -28.54 14.61
N ALA A 28 -31.84 -28.96 15.17
CA ALA A 28 -31.13 -28.23 16.20
C ALA A 28 -30.70 -26.82 15.75
N ALA A 29 -30.29 -26.66 14.48
CA ALA A 29 -29.85 -25.38 13.95
C ALA A 29 -31.02 -24.40 13.72
N ALA A 30 -32.21 -24.92 13.38
CA ALA A 30 -33.42 -24.11 13.32
C ALA A 30 -33.88 -23.67 14.72
N ILE A 31 -33.82 -24.57 15.71
CA ILE A 31 -34.21 -24.28 17.09
C ILE A 31 -33.31 -23.20 17.71
N ASP A 32 -32.00 -23.29 17.51
CA ASP A 32 -31.08 -22.30 18.08
C ASP A 32 -31.24 -20.90 17.44
N ARG A 33 -31.49 -20.82 16.13
CA ARG A 33 -31.83 -19.54 15.46
C ARG A 33 -33.13 -18.94 15.98
N LEU A 34 -34.16 -19.76 16.20
CA LEU A 34 -35.44 -19.28 16.74
C LEU A 34 -35.30 -18.82 18.19
N ARG A 35 -34.52 -19.52 19.03
CA ARG A 35 -34.24 -19.05 20.40
C ARG A 35 -33.53 -17.70 20.43
N ILE A 36 -32.64 -17.45 19.48
CA ILE A 36 -31.94 -16.17 19.37
C ILE A 36 -32.92 -15.04 19.01
N ARG A 37 -33.84 -15.28 18.07
CA ARG A 37 -34.91 -14.33 17.70
C ARG A 37 -35.93 -14.12 18.82
N GLU A 38 -36.20 -15.15 19.62
CA GLU A 38 -37.09 -15.07 20.77
C GLU A 38 -36.53 -14.17 21.88
N GLN A 39 -35.21 -13.96 21.91
CA GLN A 39 -34.48 -13.22 22.95
C GLN A 39 -34.19 -11.75 22.62
N GLY A 40 -34.48 -11.26 21.41
CA GLY A 40 -34.29 -9.84 21.04
C GLY A 40 -34.46 -9.53 19.56
N ASP A 41 -34.53 -8.24 19.25
CA ASP A 41 -34.59 -7.68 17.89
C ASP A 41 -33.45 -8.24 16.99
N PRO A 42 -33.74 -8.81 15.80
CA PRO A 42 -32.76 -9.45 14.92
C PRO A 42 -31.56 -8.56 14.56
N GLU A 43 -31.78 -7.26 14.41
CA GLU A 43 -30.71 -6.29 14.16
C GLU A 43 -29.77 -6.21 15.36
N THR A 44 -30.32 -6.08 16.56
CA THR A 44 -29.56 -6.09 17.82
C THR A 44 -28.75 -7.38 18.00
N VAL A 45 -29.31 -8.53 17.63
CA VAL A 45 -28.60 -9.82 17.67
C VAL A 45 -27.40 -9.82 16.74
N LEU A 46 -27.60 -9.44 15.47
CA LEU A 46 -26.56 -9.47 14.45
C LEU A 46 -25.44 -8.46 14.78
N ALA A 47 -25.79 -7.27 15.24
CA ALA A 47 -24.82 -6.26 15.68
C ALA A 47 -23.94 -6.79 16.84
N LYS A 48 -24.54 -7.37 17.89
CA LYS A 48 -23.79 -7.97 19.01
C LYS A 48 -22.95 -9.17 18.59
N ALA A 49 -23.43 -9.97 17.64
CA ALA A 49 -22.66 -11.07 17.10
C ALA A 49 -21.43 -10.56 16.34
N ALA A 50 -21.58 -9.51 15.53
CA ALA A 50 -20.48 -8.89 14.79
C ALA A 50 -19.46 -8.23 15.73
N GLU A 51 -19.94 -7.58 16.79
CA GLU A 51 -19.10 -7.00 17.84
C GLU A 51 -18.24 -8.07 18.52
N ARG A 52 -18.86 -9.20 18.92
CA ARG A 52 -18.14 -10.35 19.51
C ARG A 52 -17.17 -11.01 18.54
N ALA A 53 -17.50 -11.06 17.25
CA ALA A 53 -16.61 -11.59 16.22
C ALA A 53 -15.38 -10.69 15.99
N GLY A 54 -15.47 -9.41 16.33
CA GLY A 54 -14.37 -8.45 16.19
C GLY A 54 -13.79 -8.43 14.78
N ILE A 55 -12.46 -8.55 14.68
CA ILE A 55 -11.72 -8.53 13.40
C ILE A 55 -11.89 -9.82 12.57
N ALA A 56 -12.52 -10.86 13.12
CA ALA A 56 -12.93 -12.00 12.31
C ALA A 56 -14.16 -11.63 11.47
N GLY A 57 -15.04 -10.75 11.96
CA GLY A 57 -16.31 -10.41 11.30
C GLY A 57 -17.21 -11.62 11.07
N ILE A 58 -18.41 -11.37 10.55
CA ILE A 58 -19.39 -12.40 10.18
C ILE A 58 -19.37 -12.57 8.66
N ALA A 59 -19.37 -13.79 8.15
CA ALA A 59 -19.47 -13.99 6.71
C ALA A 59 -20.86 -13.55 6.22
N GLU A 60 -20.93 -12.87 5.07
CA GLU A 60 -22.21 -12.40 4.52
C GLU A 60 -23.22 -13.55 4.31
N ALA A 61 -22.72 -14.75 3.99
CA ALA A 61 -23.54 -15.95 3.82
C ALA A 61 -24.19 -16.46 5.13
N ASP A 62 -23.65 -16.10 6.29
CA ASP A 62 -24.16 -16.50 7.60
C ASP A 62 -25.14 -15.48 8.20
N ALA A 63 -25.31 -14.32 7.54
CA ALA A 63 -26.17 -13.23 8.01
C ALA A 63 -27.44 -13.11 7.17
N ASP A 64 -28.53 -12.70 7.82
CA ASP A 64 -29.76 -12.33 7.11
C ASP A 64 -29.55 -11.04 6.32
N THR A 65 -29.75 -11.09 5.00
CA THR A 65 -29.38 -9.99 4.08
C THR A 65 -30.17 -8.71 4.36
N ALA A 66 -31.46 -8.81 4.67
CA ALA A 66 -32.30 -7.64 4.94
C ALA A 66 -31.87 -6.96 6.25
N THR A 67 -31.66 -7.76 7.29
CA THR A 67 -31.18 -7.27 8.60
C THR A 67 -29.80 -6.62 8.47
N ALA A 68 -28.88 -7.25 7.75
CA ALA A 68 -27.53 -6.71 7.57
C ALA A 68 -27.53 -5.42 6.74
N ALA A 69 -28.35 -5.32 5.70
CA ALA A 69 -28.47 -4.11 4.89
C ALA A 69 -28.94 -2.91 5.72
N ALA A 70 -29.94 -3.10 6.59
CA ALA A 70 -30.43 -2.05 7.50
C ALA A 70 -29.33 -1.58 8.47
N LEU A 71 -28.55 -2.52 9.03
CA LEU A 71 -27.43 -2.19 9.92
C LEU A 71 -26.28 -1.48 9.21
N VAL A 72 -26.02 -1.81 7.95
CA VAL A 72 -25.01 -1.13 7.12
C VAL A 72 -25.47 0.29 6.77
N GLU A 73 -26.73 0.47 6.40
CA GLU A 73 -27.30 1.80 6.12
C GLU A 73 -27.25 2.72 7.35
N ARG A 74 -27.46 2.15 8.55
CA ARG A 74 -27.33 2.87 9.82
C ARG A 74 -25.88 3.13 10.24
N GLY A 75 -24.90 2.43 9.66
CA GLY A 75 -23.48 2.54 9.98
C GLY A 75 -23.01 1.69 11.16
N ASP A 76 -23.86 0.81 11.71
CA ASP A 76 -23.46 -0.10 12.78
C ASP A 76 -22.50 -1.19 12.27
N LEU A 77 -22.76 -1.67 11.05
CA LEU A 77 -21.94 -2.65 10.34
C LEU A 77 -21.33 -2.05 9.08
N VAL A 78 -20.19 -2.61 8.68
CA VAL A 78 -19.51 -2.28 7.43
C VAL A 78 -19.26 -3.59 6.67
N ALA A 79 -19.72 -3.65 5.42
CA ALA A 79 -19.51 -4.79 4.53
C ALA A 79 -18.17 -4.65 3.80
N ILE A 80 -17.24 -5.57 4.01
CA ILE A 80 -15.91 -5.55 3.39
C ILE A 80 -15.54 -6.99 2.99
N ALA A 81 -15.29 -7.19 1.69
CA ALA A 81 -14.77 -8.44 1.14
C ALA A 81 -15.55 -9.70 1.56
N GLY A 82 -16.89 -9.65 1.47
CA GLY A 82 -17.77 -10.79 1.75
C GLY A 82 -18.04 -11.00 3.24
N ARG A 83 -17.78 -9.99 4.08
CA ARG A 83 -17.93 -10.07 5.54
C ARG A 83 -18.48 -8.76 6.11
N PHE A 84 -19.27 -8.89 7.17
CA PHE A 84 -19.72 -7.77 7.99
C PHE A 84 -18.85 -7.60 9.22
N TYR A 85 -18.40 -6.37 9.45
CA TYR A 85 -17.64 -5.97 10.62
C TYR A 85 -18.43 -4.93 11.40
N HIS A 86 -18.42 -5.02 12.72
CA HIS A 86 -18.97 -3.95 13.56
C HIS A 86 -18.05 -2.73 13.51
N HIS A 87 -18.61 -1.51 13.46
CA HIS A 87 -17.82 -0.28 13.38
C HIS A 87 -16.81 -0.16 14.53
N HIS A 88 -17.21 -0.43 15.79
CA HIS A 88 -16.28 -0.46 16.93
C HIS A 88 -15.09 -1.41 16.75
N ALA A 89 -15.28 -2.55 16.10
CA ALA A 89 -14.18 -3.49 15.85
C ALA A 89 -13.21 -2.94 14.80
N LEU A 90 -13.72 -2.23 13.78
CA LEU A 90 -12.92 -1.54 12.78
C LEU A 90 -12.18 -0.33 13.37
N ASP A 91 -12.83 0.46 14.22
CA ASP A 91 -12.21 1.59 14.92
C ASP A 91 -11.07 1.11 15.83
N ALA A 92 -11.29 0.03 16.59
CA ALA A 92 -10.25 -0.58 17.42
C ALA A 92 -9.09 -1.12 16.58
N LEU A 93 -9.38 -1.73 15.41
CA LEU A 93 -8.36 -2.18 14.47
C LEU A 93 -7.57 -1.00 13.89
N ALA A 94 -8.24 0.09 13.52
CA ALA A 94 -7.62 1.31 13.01
C ALA A 94 -6.70 1.95 14.04
N ALA A 95 -7.15 2.06 15.30
CA ALA A 95 -6.34 2.60 16.39
C ALA A 95 -5.04 1.79 16.58
N ARG A 96 -5.13 0.45 16.57
CA ARG A 96 -3.94 -0.41 16.65
C ARG A 96 -3.05 -0.31 15.40
N ALA A 97 -3.64 -0.18 14.22
CA ALA A 97 -2.88 0.00 12.98
C ALA A 97 -2.11 1.32 12.98
N LEU A 98 -2.74 2.39 13.47
CA LEU A 98 -2.12 3.71 13.65
C LEU A 98 -0.95 3.64 14.63
N GLU A 99 -1.12 2.96 15.78
CA GLU A 99 -0.05 2.77 16.76
C GLU A 99 1.15 2.02 16.15
N LEU A 100 0.90 0.90 15.48
CA LEU A 100 1.96 0.08 14.87
C LEU A 100 2.69 0.81 13.73
N ALA A 101 1.95 1.51 12.87
CA ALA A 101 2.54 2.29 11.78
C ALA A 101 3.33 3.49 12.33
N GLY A 102 2.79 4.20 13.33
CA GLY A 102 3.48 5.32 13.99
C GLY A 102 4.77 4.88 14.69
N ALA A 103 4.75 3.75 15.40
CA ALA A 103 5.95 3.17 16.02
C ALA A 103 7.00 2.77 14.97
N HIS A 104 6.57 2.27 13.81
CA HIS A 104 7.46 1.98 12.69
C HIS A 104 8.10 3.25 12.14
N GLN A 105 7.32 4.31 11.92
CA GLN A 105 7.79 5.61 11.43
C GLN A 105 8.82 6.23 12.37
N ALA A 106 8.59 6.16 13.68
CA ALA A 106 9.54 6.67 14.67
C ALA A 106 10.89 5.92 14.63
N ARG A 107 10.84 4.61 14.39
CA ARG A 107 12.05 3.76 14.34
C ARG A 107 12.77 3.81 12.98
N PHE A 108 12.03 3.99 11.89
CA PHE A 108 12.54 3.96 10.52
C PHE A 108 12.08 5.20 9.74
N PRO A 109 12.55 6.41 10.09
CA PRO A 109 12.03 7.67 9.58
C PRO A 109 12.19 7.87 8.06
N LEU A 110 13.16 7.19 7.43
CA LEU A 110 13.38 7.23 5.96
C LEU A 110 12.44 6.30 5.19
N GLN A 111 11.79 5.35 5.86
CA GLN A 111 10.82 4.47 5.21
C GLN A 111 9.46 5.14 5.22
N TRP A 112 8.77 5.11 4.07
CA TRP A 112 7.47 5.75 3.96
C TRP A 112 6.44 5.18 4.94
N GLY A 113 6.41 3.86 5.13
CA GLY A 113 5.46 3.21 6.03
C GLY A 113 5.78 1.75 6.31
N LEU A 114 4.95 1.14 7.15
CA LEU A 114 5.00 -0.27 7.51
C LEU A 114 4.39 -1.13 6.39
N GLY A 115 5.01 -2.28 6.08
CA GLY A 115 4.47 -3.19 5.05
C GLY A 115 3.11 -3.76 5.44
N LYS A 116 2.16 -3.85 4.50
CA LYS A 116 0.80 -4.37 4.74
C LYS A 116 0.82 -5.78 5.30
N GLU A 117 1.67 -6.66 4.78
CA GLU A 117 1.74 -8.05 5.27
C GLU A 117 2.30 -8.12 6.69
N GLU A 118 3.32 -7.30 7.01
CA GLU A 118 3.85 -7.20 8.36
C GLU A 118 2.82 -6.63 9.33
N LEU A 119 2.10 -5.58 8.92
CA LEU A 119 1.01 -5.00 9.71
C LEU A 119 -0.09 -6.03 9.96
N ARG A 120 -0.50 -6.79 8.93
CA ARG A 120 -1.52 -7.87 9.03
C ARG A 120 -1.13 -8.90 10.07
N GLN A 121 0.13 -9.36 10.03
CA GLN A 121 0.67 -10.34 10.97
C GLN A 121 0.70 -9.80 12.40
N ARG A 122 1.17 -8.56 12.59
CA ARG A 122 1.24 -7.91 13.93
C ARG A 122 -0.15 -7.62 14.52
N LEU A 123 -1.14 -7.37 13.68
CA LEU A 123 -2.54 -7.22 14.08
C LEU A 123 -3.23 -8.57 14.33
N ALA A 124 -2.55 -9.69 14.07
CA ALA A 124 -3.12 -11.04 14.10
C ALA A 124 -4.41 -11.15 13.30
N PHE A 125 -4.47 -10.47 12.14
CA PHE A 125 -5.69 -10.42 11.35
C PHE A 125 -5.99 -11.81 10.74
N PRO A 126 -7.19 -12.37 10.97
CA PRO A 126 -7.44 -13.80 10.75
C PRO A 126 -7.62 -14.19 9.27
N HIS A 127 -7.72 -13.22 8.37
CA HIS A 127 -8.02 -13.46 6.95
C HIS A 127 -6.81 -13.24 6.03
N PRO A 128 -6.87 -13.75 4.78
CA PRO A 128 -5.79 -13.56 3.80
C PRO A 128 -5.51 -12.09 3.47
N ALA A 129 -4.33 -11.85 2.87
CA ALA A 129 -3.86 -10.53 2.49
C ALA A 129 -4.86 -9.75 1.61
N ALA A 130 -5.57 -10.43 0.70
CA ALA A 130 -6.58 -9.78 -0.14
C ALA A 130 -7.70 -9.12 0.67
N THR A 131 -8.26 -9.83 1.66
CA THR A 131 -9.28 -9.28 2.58
C THR A 131 -8.70 -8.15 3.41
N PHE A 132 -7.49 -8.34 3.95
CA PHE A 132 -6.83 -7.32 4.76
C PHE A 132 -6.58 -6.02 3.98
N ASN A 133 -6.14 -6.11 2.72
CA ASN A 133 -5.89 -4.96 1.87
C ASN A 133 -7.17 -4.11 1.71
N ARG A 134 -8.33 -4.76 1.49
CA ARG A 134 -9.62 -4.08 1.38
C ARG A 134 -10.04 -3.43 2.69
N VAL A 135 -9.80 -4.10 3.82
CA VAL A 135 -10.07 -3.53 5.15
C VAL A 135 -9.20 -2.29 5.38
N ILE A 136 -7.89 -2.36 5.17
CA ILE A 136 -6.99 -1.22 5.36
C ILE A 136 -7.31 -0.07 4.40
N GLU A 137 -7.65 -0.35 3.14
CA GLU A 137 -8.13 0.67 2.19
C GLU A 137 -9.40 1.37 2.70
N THR A 138 -10.33 0.60 3.26
CA THR A 138 -11.57 1.15 3.84
C THR A 138 -11.26 2.01 5.07
N LEU A 139 -10.39 1.54 5.96
CA LEU A 139 -9.96 2.30 7.14
C LEU A 139 -9.23 3.60 6.76
N GLY A 140 -8.47 3.61 5.66
CA GLY A 140 -7.81 4.82 5.17
C GLY A 140 -8.75 5.91 4.67
N ALA A 141 -10.03 5.60 4.41
CA ALA A 141 -11.03 6.58 4.04
C ALA A 141 -11.61 7.33 5.24
N THR A 142 -11.58 6.75 6.44
CA THR A 142 -12.22 7.28 7.65
C THR A 142 -11.24 7.61 8.78
N HIS A 143 -10.01 7.10 8.71
CA HIS A 143 -8.96 7.32 9.70
C HIS A 143 -7.71 7.91 9.03
N PRO A 144 -6.79 8.54 9.77
CA PRO A 144 -5.53 9.08 9.24
C PRO A 144 -4.52 7.97 8.93
N LEU A 145 -4.93 6.99 8.13
CA LEU A 145 -4.14 5.89 7.60
C LEU A 145 -3.99 6.07 6.10
N PHE A 146 -2.76 6.15 5.63
CA PHE A 146 -2.43 6.34 4.22
C PHE A 146 -1.85 5.05 3.66
N VAL A 147 -2.24 4.73 2.43
CA VAL A 147 -1.80 3.52 1.74
C VAL A 147 -1.07 3.91 0.46
N ARG A 148 0.15 3.39 0.28
CA ARG A 148 0.95 3.58 -0.94
C ARG A 148 1.54 2.23 -1.33
N GLY A 149 1.04 1.65 -2.42
CA GLY A 149 1.42 0.30 -2.84
C GLY A 149 1.17 -0.73 -1.74
N ASP A 150 2.25 -1.34 -1.26
CA ASP A 150 2.27 -2.37 -0.22
C ASP A 150 2.56 -1.80 1.18
N ARG A 151 2.57 -0.48 1.37
CA ARG A 151 2.86 0.16 2.65
C ARG A 151 1.67 0.92 3.23
N VAL A 152 1.72 1.11 4.56
CA VAL A 152 0.74 1.83 5.37
C VAL A 152 1.46 2.82 6.28
N ARG A 153 0.96 4.05 6.34
CA ARG A 153 1.50 5.16 7.13
C ARG A 153 0.40 5.79 7.99
N ALA A 154 0.75 6.23 9.20
CA ALA A 154 -0.14 6.91 10.13
C ALA A 154 0.07 8.43 10.13
N GLY A 155 -1.02 9.16 10.39
CA GLY A 155 -1.03 10.60 10.66
C GLY A 155 -1.06 11.45 9.40
N SER A 156 0.03 11.43 8.63
CA SER A 156 0.20 12.21 7.39
C SER A 156 0.72 11.33 6.26
N ALA A 157 0.37 11.66 5.01
CA ALA A 157 0.91 11.02 3.81
C ALA A 157 2.40 11.35 3.58
N ASP A 158 2.88 12.46 4.15
CA ASP A 158 4.22 12.98 3.91
C ASP A 158 5.22 12.51 4.98
N ILE A 159 6.48 12.40 4.58
CA ILE A 159 7.59 12.07 5.47
C ILE A 159 8.15 13.35 6.07
N GLU A 160 8.08 13.47 7.38
CA GLU A 160 8.77 14.50 8.15
C GLU A 160 10.03 13.90 8.76
N LEU A 161 11.19 14.32 8.28
CA LEU A 161 12.48 13.85 8.78
C LEU A 161 12.93 14.70 9.98
N PRO A 162 13.54 14.09 11.02
CA PRO A 162 14.24 14.84 12.04
C PRO A 162 15.30 15.77 11.42
N PRO A 163 15.52 17.00 11.93
CA PRO A 163 16.38 17.98 11.27
C PRO A 163 17.80 17.50 10.96
N ALA A 164 18.41 16.71 11.85
CA ALA A 164 19.74 16.14 11.61
C ALA A 164 19.74 15.13 10.45
N LEU A 165 18.69 14.31 10.36
CA LEU A 165 18.54 13.32 9.30
C LEU A 165 18.22 13.98 7.95
N ALA A 166 17.37 15.02 7.97
CA ALA A 166 17.07 15.82 6.78
C ALA A 166 18.36 16.41 6.17
N ARG A 167 19.24 16.98 7.00
CA ARG A 167 20.55 17.49 6.54
C ARG A 167 21.44 16.39 5.96
N ALA A 168 21.52 15.22 6.62
CA ALA A 168 22.32 14.11 6.10
C ALA A 168 21.82 13.61 4.73
N VAL A 169 20.50 13.54 4.53
CA VAL A 169 19.90 13.19 3.23
C VAL A 169 20.18 14.26 2.18
N GLU A 170 20.06 15.55 2.55
CA GLU A 170 20.35 16.67 1.66
C GLU A 170 21.83 16.69 1.23
N GLU A 171 22.75 16.48 2.16
CA GLU A 171 24.20 16.38 1.88
C GLU A 171 24.50 15.21 0.93
N LEU A 172 23.85 14.05 1.14
CA LEU A 172 23.99 12.91 0.24
C LEU A 172 23.45 13.24 -1.16
N GLY A 173 22.26 13.84 -1.25
CA GLY A 173 21.66 14.28 -2.51
C GLY A 173 22.55 15.27 -3.26
N ASN A 174 23.13 16.24 -2.55
CA ASN A 174 24.08 17.21 -3.10
C ASN A 174 25.38 16.55 -3.57
N THR A 175 25.88 15.55 -2.86
CA THR A 175 27.06 14.76 -3.27
C THR A 175 26.79 14.02 -4.57
N ILE A 176 25.65 13.34 -4.67
CA ILE A 176 25.23 12.63 -5.89
C ILE A 176 25.03 13.62 -7.05
N ARG A 177 24.44 14.77 -6.79
CA ARG A 177 24.23 15.85 -7.77
C ARG A 177 25.55 16.42 -8.29
N ALA A 178 26.50 16.70 -7.40
CA ALA A 178 27.80 17.27 -7.73
C ALA A 178 28.67 16.32 -8.56
N ALA A 179 28.52 15.02 -8.39
CA ALA A 179 29.24 14.01 -9.19
C ALA A 179 28.82 13.99 -10.68
N GLY A 180 27.64 14.51 -11.01
CA GLY A 180 27.13 14.57 -12.38
C GLY A 180 27.13 13.18 -13.06
N LEU A 181 27.56 13.12 -14.32
CA LEU A 181 27.63 11.87 -15.09
C LEU A 181 28.73 10.90 -14.64
N ALA A 182 29.61 11.32 -13.74
CA ALA A 182 30.61 10.44 -13.13
C ALA A 182 30.07 9.73 -11.87
N PHE A 183 28.77 9.87 -11.55
CA PHE A 183 27.99 9.26 -10.47
C PHE A 183 28.75 8.42 -9.42
N PRO A 184 28.55 8.66 -8.11
CA PRO A 184 29.26 7.90 -7.09
C PRO A 184 28.86 6.43 -7.11
N SER A 185 29.83 5.56 -6.87
CA SER A 185 29.62 4.13 -6.62
C SER A 185 28.95 3.91 -5.27
N ARG A 186 28.33 2.73 -5.07
CA ARG A 186 27.70 2.36 -3.79
C ARG A 186 28.65 2.47 -2.60
N ALA A 187 29.91 2.07 -2.78
CA ALA A 187 30.92 2.17 -1.73
C ALA A 187 31.32 3.62 -1.40
N GLU A 188 31.27 4.53 -2.37
CA GLU A 188 31.50 5.97 -2.12
C GLU A 188 30.33 6.60 -1.39
N ILE A 189 29.10 6.24 -1.75
CA ILE A 189 27.87 6.66 -1.07
C ILE A 189 27.88 6.18 0.39
N GLU A 190 28.22 4.90 0.62
CA GLU A 190 28.33 4.31 1.97
C GLU A 190 29.35 5.07 2.83
N ARG A 191 30.50 5.44 2.26
CA ARG A 191 31.54 6.22 2.97
C ARG A 191 31.13 7.66 3.25
N ALA A 192 30.30 8.26 2.40
CA ALA A 192 29.80 9.62 2.56
C ALA A 192 28.60 9.71 3.51
N TRP A 193 27.97 8.58 3.85
CA TRP A 193 26.77 8.56 4.69
C TRP A 193 27.11 8.78 6.17
N THR A 194 26.51 9.80 6.77
CA THR A 194 26.85 10.29 8.12
C THR A 194 25.81 9.96 9.18
N SER A 195 24.67 9.36 8.81
CA SER A 195 23.61 8.98 9.76
C SER A 195 23.74 7.52 10.21
N GLU A 196 23.26 7.23 11.42
CA GLU A 196 23.12 5.87 11.96
C GLU A 196 22.05 5.04 11.23
N THR A 197 21.13 5.69 10.50
CA THR A 197 20.15 5.00 9.68
C THR A 197 20.82 4.31 8.49
N ARG A 198 20.16 3.34 7.85
CA ARG A 198 20.77 2.61 6.74
C ARG A 198 20.82 3.52 5.50
N VAL A 199 21.99 3.61 4.87
CA VAL A 199 22.16 4.34 3.60
C VAL A 199 21.18 3.89 2.51
N GLN A 200 20.82 2.61 2.49
CA GLN A 200 19.86 2.07 1.53
C GLN A 200 18.45 2.66 1.71
N ASP A 201 18.05 2.98 2.95
CA ASP A 201 16.78 3.67 3.19
C ASP A 201 16.83 5.12 2.67
N ALA A 202 17.98 5.79 2.78
CA ALA A 202 18.17 7.14 2.25
C ALA A 202 18.15 7.16 0.71
N LEU A 203 18.80 6.18 0.08
CA LEU A 203 18.74 5.98 -1.38
C LEU A 203 17.33 5.60 -1.86
N GLN A 204 16.57 4.84 -1.08
CA GLN A 204 15.17 4.57 -1.41
C GLN A 204 14.34 5.85 -1.27
N TYR A 205 14.51 6.61 -0.19
CA TYR A 205 13.84 7.88 0.04
C TYR A 205 14.07 8.88 -1.12
N LEU A 206 15.31 9.09 -1.54
CA LEU A 206 15.65 9.97 -2.65
C LEU A 206 15.12 9.47 -4.01
N ARG A 207 15.03 8.14 -4.20
CA ARG A 207 14.39 7.55 -5.39
C ARG A 207 12.89 7.78 -5.40
N ASP A 208 12.22 7.56 -4.27
CA ASP A 208 10.77 7.79 -4.11
C ASP A 208 10.41 9.27 -4.29
N ALA A 209 11.33 10.18 -3.94
CA ALA A 209 11.23 11.61 -4.20
C ALA A 209 11.52 12.00 -5.67
N GLY A 210 11.97 11.06 -6.51
CA GLY A 210 12.31 11.32 -7.91
C GLY A 210 13.59 12.14 -8.10
N GLU A 211 14.48 12.19 -7.11
CA GLU A 211 15.72 12.99 -7.20
C GLU A 211 16.89 12.22 -7.83
N ILE A 212 16.87 10.89 -7.72
CA ILE A 212 17.95 10.03 -8.18
C ILE A 212 17.43 8.80 -8.93
N VAL A 213 18.30 8.20 -9.74
CA VAL A 213 18.06 6.95 -10.47
C VAL A 213 19.24 5.98 -10.30
N ASP A 214 18.94 4.70 -10.22
CA ASP A 214 19.95 3.64 -10.16
C ASP A 214 20.46 3.31 -11.56
N VAL A 215 21.77 3.41 -11.78
CA VAL A 215 22.45 3.12 -13.05
C VAL A 215 23.24 1.80 -12.99
N GLY A 216 22.88 0.90 -12.08
CA GLY A 216 23.51 -0.40 -11.85
C GLY A 216 24.71 -0.29 -10.90
N GLU A 217 25.81 0.28 -11.40
CA GLU A 217 27.07 0.40 -10.64
C GLU A 217 27.10 1.57 -9.65
N GLY A 218 26.12 2.46 -9.72
CA GLY A 218 26.03 3.66 -8.88
C GLY A 218 24.69 4.36 -9.01
N VAL A 219 24.64 5.61 -8.57
CA VAL A 219 23.41 6.39 -8.50
C VAL A 219 23.61 7.75 -9.16
N LEU A 220 22.73 8.10 -10.10
CA LEU A 220 22.78 9.35 -10.85
C LEU A 220 21.68 10.29 -10.38
N HIS A 221 21.99 11.58 -10.23
CA HIS A 221 20.96 12.60 -9.96
C HIS A 221 20.13 12.87 -11.23
N VAL A 222 18.82 13.08 -11.09
CA VAL A 222 17.91 13.28 -12.23
C VAL A 222 18.27 14.51 -13.07
N SER A 223 18.82 15.57 -12.46
CA SER A 223 19.33 16.72 -13.23
C SER A 223 20.48 16.36 -14.17
N ALA A 224 21.39 15.48 -13.76
CA ALA A 224 22.50 15.02 -14.59
C ALA A 224 21.99 14.11 -15.73
N LEU A 225 20.97 13.29 -15.45
CA LEU A 225 20.28 12.53 -16.49
C LEU A 225 19.61 13.46 -17.52
N GLY A 226 18.93 14.52 -17.07
CA GLY A 226 18.32 15.51 -17.96
C GLY A 226 19.35 16.18 -18.88
N GLN A 227 20.49 16.61 -18.33
CA GLN A 227 21.59 17.17 -19.12
C GLN A 227 22.18 16.16 -20.12
N CYS A 228 22.27 14.89 -19.73
CA CYS A 228 22.71 13.80 -20.58
C CYS A 228 21.78 13.61 -21.79
N VAL A 229 20.47 13.53 -21.54
CA VAL A 229 19.44 13.40 -22.58
C VAL A 229 19.51 14.56 -23.56
N GLU A 230 19.70 15.79 -23.07
CA GLU A 230 19.79 16.97 -23.92
C GLU A 230 21.05 17.04 -24.77
N THR A 231 22.15 16.52 -24.22
CA THR A 231 23.38 16.34 -24.98
C THR A 231 23.19 15.28 -26.07
N LEU A 232 22.54 14.15 -25.76
CA LEU A 232 22.23 13.11 -26.75
C LEU A 232 21.34 13.62 -27.88
N ARG A 233 20.30 14.40 -27.58
CA ARG A 233 19.43 15.00 -28.62
C ARG A 233 20.23 15.84 -29.61
N LYS A 234 21.17 16.66 -29.12
CA LYS A 234 22.03 17.49 -29.96
C LYS A 234 23.00 16.66 -30.79
N LEU A 235 23.62 15.64 -30.19
CA LEU A 235 24.55 14.76 -30.90
C LEU A 235 23.84 13.98 -32.00
N PHE A 236 22.67 13.39 -31.69
CA PHE A 236 21.91 12.61 -32.67
C PHE A 236 21.28 13.45 -33.79
N ALA A 237 21.05 14.74 -33.55
CA ALA A 237 20.64 15.66 -34.61
C ALA A 237 21.75 15.91 -35.65
N GLY A 238 23.02 15.84 -35.23
CA GLY A 238 24.17 15.99 -36.13
C GLY A 238 24.70 14.66 -36.71
N GLN A 239 24.59 13.56 -35.96
CA GLN A 239 25.12 12.25 -36.31
C GLN A 239 24.07 11.17 -36.00
N GLY A 240 23.60 10.42 -37.00
CA GLY A 240 22.56 9.40 -36.79
C GLY A 240 22.99 8.21 -35.92
N GLU A 241 24.29 7.97 -35.80
CA GLU A 241 24.87 6.86 -35.03
C GLU A 241 26.08 7.36 -34.22
N LEU A 242 26.19 6.93 -32.96
CA LEU A 242 27.27 7.33 -32.04
C LEU A 242 27.96 6.11 -31.44
N GLY A 243 29.29 6.07 -31.49
CA GLY A 243 30.08 5.04 -30.82
C GLY A 243 30.25 5.33 -29.33
N VAL A 244 30.67 4.32 -28.58
CA VAL A 244 30.98 4.46 -27.14
C VAL A 244 32.08 5.51 -26.89
N ALA A 245 33.06 5.61 -27.80
CA ALA A 245 34.15 6.58 -27.69
C ALA A 245 33.67 8.02 -27.85
N ASP A 246 32.75 8.27 -28.79
CA ASP A 246 32.16 9.59 -29.04
C ASP A 246 31.37 10.08 -27.83
N LEU A 247 30.52 9.20 -27.29
CA LEU A 247 29.70 9.47 -26.10
C LEU A 247 30.56 9.71 -24.87
N ARG A 248 31.62 8.91 -24.68
CA ARG A 248 32.59 9.11 -23.59
C ARG A 248 33.25 10.47 -23.67
N ASN A 249 33.70 10.88 -24.86
CA ASN A 249 34.34 12.17 -25.07
C ASN A 249 33.36 13.33 -24.86
N ALA A 250 32.14 13.21 -25.40
CA ALA A 250 31.11 14.23 -25.29
C ALA A 250 30.66 14.47 -23.85
N PHE A 251 30.56 13.41 -23.05
CA PHE A 251 30.18 13.51 -21.64
C PHE A 251 31.35 13.83 -20.71
N GLY A 252 32.60 13.76 -21.20
CA GLY A 252 33.80 14.00 -20.37
C GLY A 252 33.99 12.98 -19.25
N ILE A 253 33.45 11.77 -19.39
CA ILE A 253 33.52 10.71 -18.37
C ILE A 253 34.47 9.58 -18.77
N THR A 254 34.82 8.73 -17.81
CA THR A 254 35.68 7.57 -18.06
C THR A 254 34.90 6.39 -18.63
N ARG A 255 35.61 5.38 -19.15
CA ARG A 255 34.98 4.13 -19.63
C ARG A 255 34.17 3.42 -18.52
N LYS A 256 34.65 3.51 -17.27
CA LYS A 256 33.97 2.99 -16.08
C LYS A 256 32.55 3.53 -15.95
N HIS A 257 32.32 4.81 -16.25
CA HIS A 257 30.99 5.43 -16.10
C HIS A 257 30.16 5.39 -17.37
N VAL A 258 30.79 5.51 -18.55
CA VAL A 258 30.05 5.56 -19.82
C VAL A 258 29.31 4.26 -20.13
N VAL A 259 29.90 3.10 -19.83
CA VAL A 259 29.27 1.82 -20.18
C VAL A 259 28.00 1.58 -19.36
N PRO A 260 28.01 1.67 -18.01
CA PRO A 260 26.79 1.53 -17.21
C PRO A 260 25.73 2.59 -17.55
N LEU A 261 26.15 3.84 -17.79
CA LEU A 261 25.22 4.90 -18.22
C LEU A 261 24.52 4.52 -19.52
N LEU A 262 25.25 4.02 -20.52
CA LEU A 262 24.68 3.63 -21.79
C LEU A 262 23.76 2.41 -21.68
N GLU A 263 24.11 1.42 -20.85
CA GLU A 263 23.23 0.28 -20.56
C GLU A 263 21.92 0.73 -19.89
N PHE A 264 22.00 1.67 -18.96
CA PHE A 264 20.84 2.30 -18.34
C PHE A 264 19.95 3.04 -19.36
N LEU A 265 20.56 3.80 -20.27
CA LEU A 265 19.84 4.54 -21.31
C LEU A 265 19.19 3.60 -22.33
N ASP A 266 19.88 2.51 -22.67
CA ASP A 266 19.37 1.46 -23.56
C ASP A 266 18.17 0.74 -22.92
N ALA A 267 18.25 0.40 -21.63
CA ALA A 267 17.16 -0.22 -20.89
C ALA A 267 15.90 0.68 -20.81
N ARG A 268 16.10 2.01 -20.76
CA ARG A 268 15.01 3.00 -20.83
C ARG A 268 14.57 3.36 -22.24
N ARG A 269 15.14 2.73 -23.27
CA ARG A 269 14.86 3.01 -24.69
C ARG A 269 15.13 4.47 -25.08
N ILE A 270 16.03 5.15 -24.36
CA ILE A 270 16.54 6.48 -24.71
C ILE A 270 17.57 6.35 -25.84
N THR A 271 18.40 5.30 -25.78
CA THR A 271 19.26 4.88 -26.88
C THR A 271 18.94 3.44 -27.26
N LEU A 272 19.39 3.02 -28.44
CA LEU A 272 19.31 1.62 -28.86
C LEU A 272 20.67 1.18 -29.40
N ARG A 273 21.19 0.07 -28.87
CA ARG A 273 22.45 -0.52 -29.33
C ARG A 273 22.26 -1.25 -30.66
N ARG A 274 23.09 -0.93 -31.65
CA ARG A 274 23.21 -1.62 -32.95
C ARG A 274 24.67 -1.96 -33.19
N GLY A 275 25.08 -3.18 -32.87
CA GLY A 275 26.50 -3.57 -32.90
C GLY A 275 27.34 -2.73 -31.93
N ASP A 276 28.28 -1.96 -32.49
CA ASP A 276 29.23 -1.10 -31.75
C ASP A 276 28.77 0.35 -31.61
N VAL A 277 27.66 0.72 -32.27
CA VAL A 277 27.09 2.07 -32.23
C VAL A 277 25.74 2.08 -31.51
N ARG A 278 25.30 3.28 -31.17
CA ARG A 278 23.97 3.57 -30.66
C ARG A 278 23.24 4.51 -31.59
N VAL A 279 21.94 4.31 -31.68
CA VAL A 279 21.00 5.15 -32.44
C VAL A 279 19.97 5.74 -31.46
N PRO A 280 19.27 6.83 -31.82
CA PRO A 280 18.23 7.39 -30.95
C PRO A 280 17.11 6.38 -30.72
N GLY A 281 16.72 6.20 -29.46
CA GLY A 281 15.57 5.39 -29.07
C GLY A 281 14.28 6.20 -29.03
N GLY A 282 13.13 5.51 -28.98
CA GLY A 282 11.81 6.17 -29.00
C GLY A 282 11.61 7.13 -27.82
N ALA A 283 12.16 6.81 -26.64
CA ALA A 283 12.04 7.64 -25.45
C ALA A 283 12.97 8.88 -25.46
N LEU A 284 13.84 9.03 -26.46
CA LEU A 284 14.69 10.22 -26.58
C LEU A 284 13.86 11.46 -26.97
N GLY A 285 12.85 11.29 -27.83
CA GLY A 285 12.00 12.38 -28.33
C GLY A 285 10.82 12.71 -27.41
N GLU A 286 10.34 11.72 -26.66
CA GLU A 286 9.31 11.90 -25.64
C GLU A 286 9.99 12.44 -24.38
N GLY A 287 9.79 13.73 -24.05
CA GLY A 287 10.39 14.35 -22.88
C GLY A 287 10.07 13.59 -21.59
N SER A 288 11.00 12.73 -21.15
CA SER A 288 11.14 12.15 -19.79
C SER A 288 9.87 12.15 -18.94
N ALA A 289 8.84 11.43 -19.37
CA ALA A 289 7.67 11.09 -18.56
C ALA A 289 7.80 9.62 -18.12
N ALA A 290 8.71 9.36 -17.18
CA ALA A 290 8.74 8.12 -16.43
C ALA A 290 9.41 8.40 -15.09
N GLY A 291 8.58 8.76 -14.10
CA GLY A 291 8.93 8.70 -12.68
C GLY A 291 9.02 7.26 -12.18
#